data_AF-A0A3B9QDI6-F1
#
_entry.id   AF-A0A3B9QDI6-F1
#
_cell.length_a   1.000
_cell.length_b   1.000
_cell.length_c   1.000
_cell.angle_alpha   90.00
_cell.angle_beta   90.00
_cell.angle_gamma   90.00
#
_symmetry.space_group_name_H-M   'P 1'
#
loop_
_entity.id
_entity.type
_entity.pdbx_description
1 polymer ?
#
loop_
_entity_poly.entity_id
_entity_poly.type
_entity_poly.pdbx_seq_one_letter_code
_entity_poly.pdbx_strand_id
1 'polypeptide(L)'
;LKEFGYGDNQDPGMVYRYLRRLEKRGMIESKWDTSGTGPARRMYKVTPDGNELLAVWTETIRYNIQVLQQFLERYEKAIQGVKTQDELGSTGGGAAPKFVGSAE
;
A
#
# COMPACT_ATOMS: atom_id res chain seq x y z
N LEU A 1 6.98 -0.45 9.57
CA LEU A 1 5.65 0.06 9.13
C LEU A 1 5.72 1.20 8.12
N LYS A 2 6.67 2.17 8.24
CA LYS A 2 6.87 3.21 7.21
C LYS A 2 7.07 2.66 5.80
N GLU A 3 7.83 1.57 5.68
CA GLU A 3 8.04 0.83 4.42
C GLU A 3 6.76 0.30 3.77
N PHE A 4 5.68 0.15 4.55
CA PHE A 4 4.35 -0.28 4.09
C PHE A 4 3.38 0.91 3.93
N GLY A 5 3.89 2.14 3.88
CA GLY A 5 3.09 3.35 3.67
C GLY A 5 2.44 3.94 4.94
N TYR A 6 2.68 3.36 6.11
CA TYR A 6 2.20 3.95 7.37
C TYR A 6 3.15 5.07 7.83
N GLY A 7 2.80 6.31 7.49
CA GLY A 7 3.49 7.51 7.93
C GLY A 7 3.35 7.81 9.43
N ASP A 8 4.02 8.87 9.89
CA ASP A 8 4.06 9.26 11.32
C ASP A 8 2.71 9.72 11.90
N ASN A 9 1.74 10.08 11.05
CA ASN A 9 0.41 10.58 11.45
C ASN A 9 -0.68 9.49 11.51
N GLN A 10 -0.31 8.22 11.56
CA GLN A 10 -1.30 7.13 11.60
C GLN A 10 -1.78 6.89 13.04
N ASP A 11 -3.10 6.89 13.25
CA ASP A 11 -3.73 6.54 14.54
C ASP A 11 -3.30 5.12 14.96
N PRO A 12 -2.49 4.96 16.02
CA PRO A 12 -2.09 3.64 16.52
C PRO A 12 -3.29 2.75 16.85
N GLY A 13 -4.43 3.35 17.21
CA GLY A 13 -5.69 2.67 17.45
C GLY A 13 -6.23 1.90 16.25
N MET A 14 -5.90 2.29 15.02
CA MET A 14 -6.29 1.56 13.81
C MET A 14 -5.62 0.18 13.76
N VAL A 15 -4.32 0.10 14.06
CA VAL A 15 -3.57 -1.17 14.06
C VAL A 15 -4.21 -2.15 15.04
N TYR A 16 -4.49 -1.71 16.27
CA TYR A 16 -5.14 -2.56 17.28
C TYR A 16 -6.56 -2.97 16.90
N ARG A 17 -7.33 -2.10 16.23
CA ARG A 17 -8.65 -2.45 15.70
C ARG A 17 -8.56 -3.54 14.65
N TYR A 18 -7.58 -3.48 13.76
CA TYR A 18 -7.35 -4.52 12.75
C TYR A 18 -6.87 -5.83 13.37
N LEU A 19 -5.94 -5.80 14.33
CA LEU A 19 -5.51 -7.00 15.05
C LEU A 19 -6.68 -7.70 15.73
N ARG A 20 -7.55 -6.94 16.44
CA ARG A 20 -8.76 -7.53 17.05
C ARG A 20 -9.72 -8.12 16.01
N ARG A 21 -9.87 -7.49 14.85
CA ARG A 21 -10.73 -8.01 13.77
C ARG A 21 -10.14 -9.29 13.17
N LEU A 22 -8.83 -9.35 12.97
CA LEU A 22 -8.13 -10.55 12.48
C LEU A 22 -8.21 -11.70 13.48
N GLU A 23 -8.07 -11.40 14.77
CA GLU A 23 -8.21 -12.38 15.85
C GLU A 23 -9.63 -12.95 15.89
N LYS A 24 -10.66 -12.10 15.83
CA LYS A 24 -12.07 -12.54 15.76
C LYS A 24 -12.36 -13.44 14.55
N ARG A 25 -11.59 -13.30 13.48
CA ARG A 25 -11.69 -14.12 12.26
C ARG A 25 -10.83 -15.38 12.28
N GLY A 26 -10.08 -15.64 13.37
CA GLY A 26 -9.20 -16.80 13.47
C GLY A 26 -7.91 -16.70 12.65
N MET A 27 -7.59 -15.52 12.09
CA MET A 27 -6.41 -15.31 11.24
C MET A 27 -5.14 -15.07 12.04
N ILE A 28 -5.30 -14.60 13.28
CA ILE A 28 -4.23 -14.46 14.25
C ILE A 28 -4.72 -14.95 15.60
N GLU A 29 -3.79 -15.39 16.43
CA GLU A 29 -4.02 -15.69 17.85
C GLU A 29 -3.19 -14.73 18.70
N SER A 30 -3.61 -14.52 19.95
CA SER A 30 -2.82 -13.73 20.88
C SER A 30 -2.64 -14.41 22.23
N LYS A 31 -1.54 -14.09 22.89
CA LYS A 31 -1.22 -14.52 24.25
C LYS A 31 -0.68 -13.36 25.07
N TRP A 32 -0.97 -13.36 26.36
CA TRP A 32 -0.29 -12.48 27.31
C TRP A 32 1.10 -13.04 27.60
N ASP A 33 2.11 -12.21 27.45
CA ASP A 33 3.47 -12.46 27.87
C ASP A 33 3.74 -11.68 29.16
N THR A 34 3.97 -12.43 30.23
CA THR A 34 4.23 -11.93 31.59
C THR A 34 5.66 -12.25 32.05
N SER A 35 6.53 -12.72 31.15
CA SER A 35 7.88 -13.18 31.49
C SER A 35 8.87 -12.04 31.78
N GLY A 36 8.53 -10.80 31.43
CA GLY A 36 9.38 -9.62 31.62
C GLY A 36 9.16 -8.87 32.92
N THR A 37 10.12 -8.00 33.29
CA THR A 37 10.09 -7.12 34.46
C THR A 37 9.16 -5.89 34.32
N GLY A 38 8.18 -5.95 33.43
CA GLY A 38 7.26 -4.84 33.13
C GLY A 38 5.81 -5.30 32.91
N PRO A 39 4.91 -4.38 32.53
CA PRO A 39 3.51 -4.70 32.27
C PRO A 39 3.39 -5.82 31.24
N ALA A 40 2.43 -6.72 31.45
CA ALA A 40 2.15 -7.82 30.54
C ALA A 40 1.93 -7.30 29.11
N ARG A 41 2.59 -7.92 28.13
CA ARG A 41 2.48 -7.55 26.72
C ARG A 41 1.59 -8.54 25.99
N ARG A 42 0.77 -8.07 25.07
CA ARG A 42 -0.01 -8.95 24.20
C ARG A 42 0.81 -9.29 22.97
N MET A 43 1.22 -10.55 22.85
CA MET A 43 1.90 -11.07 21.67
C MET A 43 0.89 -11.64 20.70
N TYR A 44 1.06 -11.37 19.41
CA TYR A 44 0.22 -11.91 18.34
C TYR A 44 1.03 -12.89 17.49
N LYS A 45 0.37 -13.93 17.02
CA LYS A 45 0.94 -14.93 16.11
C LYS A 45 -0.05 -15.22 14.98
N VAL A 46 0.44 -15.37 13.77
CA VAL A 46 -0.39 -15.73 12.61
C VAL A 46 -0.73 -17.22 12.68
N THR A 47 -2.00 -17.56 12.42
CA THR A 47 -2.48 -18.94 12.37
C THR A 47 -2.21 -19.57 10.99
N PRO A 48 -2.35 -20.89 10.81
CA PRO A 48 -2.30 -21.51 9.48
C PRO A 48 -3.25 -20.86 8.48
N ASP A 49 -4.53 -20.67 8.85
CA ASP A 49 -5.54 -19.98 8.02
C ASP A 49 -5.12 -18.54 7.70
N GLY A 50 -4.49 -17.85 8.65
CA GLY A 50 -3.92 -16.52 8.43
C GLY A 50 -2.82 -16.50 7.38
N ASN A 51 -1.97 -17.54 7.33
CA ASN A 51 -0.93 -17.67 6.31
C ASN A 51 -1.52 -17.98 4.93
N GLU A 52 -2.56 -18.81 4.85
CA GLU A 52 -3.29 -19.05 3.59
C GLU A 52 -3.92 -17.75 3.07
N LEU A 53 -4.54 -16.96 3.95
CA LEU A 53 -5.05 -15.65 3.61
C LEU A 53 -3.94 -14.73 3.07
N LEU A 54 -2.76 -14.71 3.70
CA LEU A 54 -1.62 -13.93 3.22
C LEU A 54 -1.14 -14.39 1.83
N ALA A 55 -1.16 -15.69 1.53
CA ALA A 55 -0.81 -16.20 0.22
C ALA A 55 -1.78 -15.68 -0.86
N VAL A 56 -3.09 -15.73 -0.60
CA VAL A 56 -4.12 -15.19 -1.51
C VAL A 56 -3.94 -13.68 -1.74
N TRP A 57 -3.69 -12.92 -0.66
CA TRP A 57 -3.42 -11.49 -0.76
C TRP A 57 -2.16 -11.20 -1.56
N THR A 58 -1.13 -12.04 -1.44
CA THR A 58 0.11 -11.87 -2.19
C THR A 58 -0.15 -11.97 -3.69
N GLU A 59 -0.93 -12.96 -4.15
CA GLU A 59 -1.29 -13.06 -5.56
C GLU A 59 -2.14 -11.88 -6.03
N THR A 60 -3.09 -11.43 -5.19
CA THR A 60 -3.93 -10.26 -5.48
C THR A 60 -3.09 -9.00 -5.64
N ILE A 61 -2.12 -8.78 -4.76
CA ILE A 61 -1.21 -7.62 -4.84
C ILE A 61 -0.36 -7.69 -6.11
N ARG A 62 0.21 -8.86 -6.45
CA ARG A 62 0.98 -9.03 -7.68
C ARG A 62 0.16 -8.69 -8.92
N TYR A 63 -1.06 -9.20 -8.99
CA TYR A 63 -1.98 -8.88 -10.09
C TYR A 63 -2.25 -7.37 -10.17
N ASN A 64 -2.56 -6.72 -9.05
CA ASN A 64 -2.84 -5.29 -9.01
C ASN A 64 -1.62 -4.46 -9.44
N ILE A 65 -0.41 -4.85 -9.02
CA ILE A 65 0.84 -4.21 -9.46
C ILE A 65 0.96 -4.28 -10.99
N GLN A 66 0.72 -5.45 -11.59
CA GLN A 66 0.77 -5.63 -13.04
C GLN A 66 -0.24 -4.74 -13.77
N VAL A 67 -1.47 -4.67 -13.27
CA VAL A 67 -2.52 -3.81 -13.87
C VAL A 67 -2.13 -2.34 -13.81
N LEU A 68 -1.64 -1.87 -12.65
CA LEU A 68 -1.21 -0.49 -12.48
C LEU A 68 0.01 -0.15 -13.34
N GLN A 69 0.98 -1.06 -13.45
CA GLN A 69 2.14 -0.90 -14.33
C GLN A 69 1.72 -0.77 -15.80
N GLN A 70 0.84 -1.65 -16.28
CA GLN A 70 0.32 -1.57 -17.65
C GLN A 70 -0.42 -0.26 -17.93
N PHE A 71 -1.17 0.24 -16.94
CA PHE A 71 -1.83 1.54 -17.06
C PHE A 71 -0.80 2.68 -17.21
N LEU A 72 0.21 2.72 -16.34
CA LEU A 72 1.26 3.74 -16.39
C LEU A 72 2.02 3.71 -17.71
N GLU A 73 2.41 2.53 -18.20
CA GLU A 73 3.08 2.39 -19.51
C GLU A 73 2.24 2.91 -20.67
N ARG A 74 0.93 2.63 -20.66
CA ARG A 74 0.00 3.14 -21.69
C ARG A 74 -0.13 4.65 -21.63
N TYR A 75 -0.24 5.20 -20.43
CA TYR A 75 -0.33 6.64 -20.23
C TYR A 75 0.95 7.34 -20.72
N GLU A 76 2.13 6.82 -20.36
CA GLU A 76 3.43 7.35 -20.79
C GLU A 76 3.58 7.33 -22.32
N LYS A 77 3.17 6.24 -22.99
CA LYS A 77 3.17 6.16 -24.46
C LYS A 77 2.21 7.16 -25.09
N ALA A 78 1.02 7.34 -24.53
CA ALA A 78 0.04 8.29 -25.04
C ALA A 78 0.58 9.73 -24.98
N ILE A 79 1.23 10.13 -23.89
CA ILE A 79 1.80 11.48 -23.77
C ILE A 79 3.11 11.65 -24.57
N GLN A 80 3.87 10.59 -24.82
CA GLN A 80 5.03 10.65 -25.72
C GLN A 80 4.62 10.80 -27.19
N GLY A 81 3.54 10.12 -27.61
CA GLY A 81 2.97 10.28 -28.96
C GLY A 81 2.44 11.68 -29.25
N VAL A 82 1.97 12.39 -28.21
CA VAL A 82 1.58 13.81 -28.32
C VAL A 82 2.81 14.71 -28.52
N LYS A 83 3.92 14.46 -27.82
CA LYS A 83 5.15 15.26 -27.96
C LYS A 83 5.79 15.17 -29.35
N THR A 84 5.68 14.04 -30.04
CA THR A 84 6.26 13.87 -31.39
C THR A 84 5.46 14.59 -32.48
N GLN A 85 4.17 14.87 -32.27
CA GLN A 85 3.35 15.64 -33.23
C GLN A 85 3.48 17.15 -33.06
N ASP A 86 3.71 17.64 -31.83
CA ASP A 86 3.88 19.07 -31.57
C ASP A 86 5.28 19.60 -31.96
N GLU A 87 6.32 18.76 -31.98
CA GLU A 87 7.69 19.20 -32.33
C GLU A 87 7.96 19.37 -33.85
N LEU A 88 7.01 19.02 -34.72
CA LEU A 88 7.03 19.38 -36.14
C LEU A 88 6.25 20.68 -36.45
N GLY A 89 5.73 21.35 -35.41
CA GLY A 89 4.93 22.56 -35.54
C GLY A 89 5.24 23.59 -34.46
N SER A 90 6.29 24.39 -34.69
CA SER A 90 6.50 25.72 -34.11
C SER A 90 7.20 25.82 -32.74
N THR A 91 8.28 26.59 -32.76
CA THR A 91 8.98 27.21 -31.64
C THR A 91 8.04 27.92 -30.65
N GLY A 92 8.08 27.56 -29.37
CA GLY A 92 7.48 28.36 -28.29
C GLY A 92 7.27 27.58 -26.99
N GLY A 93 7.95 28.00 -25.93
CA GLY A 93 8.03 27.26 -24.66
C GLY A 93 6.69 26.95 -23.97
N GLY A 94 6.63 25.78 -23.33
CA GLY A 94 5.49 25.37 -22.51
C GLY A 94 5.94 24.45 -21.39
N ALA A 95 5.82 24.93 -20.15
CA ALA A 95 6.22 24.28 -18.92
C ALA A 95 5.51 22.93 -18.68
N ALA A 96 6.24 21.97 -18.10
CA ALA A 96 5.69 20.68 -17.67
C ALA A 96 4.51 20.86 -16.69
N PRO A 97 3.46 20.01 -16.76
CA PRO A 97 2.31 20.13 -15.87
C PRO A 97 2.71 19.76 -14.44
N LYS A 98 2.55 20.70 -13.52
CA LYS A 98 2.65 20.43 -12.08
C LYS A 98 1.41 19.68 -11.63
N PHE A 99 1.58 18.42 -11.24
CA PHE A 99 0.53 17.65 -10.57
C PHE A 99 0.32 18.26 -9.18
N VAL A 100 -0.73 19.07 -9.01
CA VAL A 100 -1.16 19.56 -7.70
C VAL A 100 -2.04 18.47 -7.09
N GLY A 101 -1.47 17.71 -6.15
CA GLY A 101 -2.25 16.82 -5.29
C GLY A 101 -3.11 17.67 -4.36
N SER A 102 -4.42 17.74 -4.62
CA SER A 102 -5.40 18.21 -3.65
C SER A 102 -5.49 17.20 -2.51
N ALA A 103 -5.11 17.65 -1.32
CA ALA A 103 -5.51 17.05 -0.07
C ALA A 103 -6.82 17.73 0.37
N GLU A 104 -7.87 16.94 0.54
CA GLU A 104 -9.00 17.21 1.44
C GLU A 104 -9.25 15.96 2.29
#